data_AF-A0A6A6QA98-F1
#
_entry.id   AF-A0A6A6QA98-F1
#
_cell.length_a   1.000
_cell.length_b   1.000
_cell.length_c   1.000
_cell.angle_alpha   90.00
_cell.angle_beta   90.00
_cell.angle_gamma   90.00
#
_symmetry.space_group_name_H-M   'P 1'
#
loop_
_entity.id
_entity.type
_entity.pdbx_description
1 polymer ?
#
loop_
_entity_poly.entity_id
_entity_poly.type
_entity_poly.pdbx_seq_one_letter_code
_entity_poly.pdbx_strand_id
1 'polypeptide(L)'
;MSHYTHLSLPTSATAAEIKRAYETLSAHYHPDAQSHADGEQRETVLRLYQGIQEAWAVLKDPASKKIYDRNLAKQEKLRGIKWELKGHEWREYEARCRLLWEVEEKKGKSWS
;
A
#
# COMPACT_ATOMS: atom_id res chain seq x y z
N MET A 1 -0.40 -3.21 1.96
CA MET A 1 0.93 -3.85 1.88
C MET A 1 0.99 -4.66 0.60
N SER A 2 2.15 -4.78 -0.06
CA SER A 2 2.27 -5.61 -1.26
C SER A 2 2.54 -7.08 -0.87
N HIS A 3 2.25 -8.05 -1.75
CA HIS A 3 2.63 -9.46 -1.53
C HIS A 3 4.14 -9.64 -1.27
N TYR A 4 4.98 -8.84 -1.93
CA TYR A 4 6.42 -8.81 -1.67
C TYR A 4 6.75 -8.33 -0.25
N THR A 5 5.99 -7.36 0.27
CA THR A 5 6.14 -6.87 1.64
C THR A 5 5.81 -7.94 2.68
N HIS A 6 4.80 -8.80 2.43
CA HIS A 6 4.48 -9.91 3.33
C HIS A 6 5.58 -10.99 3.37
N LEU A 7 6.34 -11.11 2.29
CA LEU A 7 7.51 -12.00 2.23
C LEU A 7 8.82 -11.31 2.60
N SER A 8 8.78 -10.02 2.99
CA SER A 8 9.98 -9.20 3.23
C SER A 8 10.97 -9.20 2.06
N LEU A 9 10.45 -9.21 0.83
CA LEU A 9 11.23 -9.27 -0.40
C LEU A 9 11.05 -8.00 -1.24
N PRO A 10 12.03 -7.65 -2.09
CA PRO A 10 11.84 -6.65 -3.13
C PRO A 10 10.99 -7.21 -4.28
N THR A 11 10.38 -6.33 -5.09
CA THR A 11 9.63 -6.72 -6.29
C THR A 11 10.50 -7.36 -7.38
N SER A 12 11.83 -7.24 -7.27
CA SER A 12 12.82 -7.87 -8.13
C SER A 12 13.16 -9.32 -7.74
N ALA A 13 12.59 -9.84 -6.64
CA ALA A 13 12.91 -11.17 -6.14
C ALA A 13 12.58 -12.28 -7.16
N THR A 14 13.46 -13.26 -7.23
CA THR A 14 13.35 -14.45 -8.07
C THR A 14 12.36 -15.45 -7.47
N ALA A 15 11.84 -16.37 -8.29
CA ALA A 15 10.96 -17.44 -7.80
C ALA A 15 11.60 -18.30 -6.70
N ALA A 16 12.93 -18.51 -6.78
CA ALA A 16 13.67 -19.26 -5.77
C ALA A 16 13.72 -18.51 -4.42
N GLU A 17 13.95 -17.19 -4.45
CA GLU A 17 13.95 -16.35 -3.23
C GLU A 17 12.54 -16.27 -2.62
N ILE A 18 11.51 -16.12 -3.45
CA ILE A 18 10.10 -16.12 -3.03
C ILE A 18 9.76 -17.44 -2.32
N LYS A 19 10.17 -18.57 -2.90
CA LYS A 19 9.97 -19.89 -2.30
C LYS A 19 10.68 -20.03 -0.95
N ARG A 20 11.96 -19.66 -0.88
CA ARG A 20 12.74 -19.74 0.37
C ARG A 20 12.16 -18.84 1.47
N ALA A 21 11.75 -17.62 1.11
CA ALA A 21 11.13 -16.70 2.06
C ALA A 21 9.81 -17.27 2.58
N TYR A 22 8.96 -17.82 1.70
CA TYR A 22 7.72 -18.48 2.09
C TYR A 22 7.96 -19.64 3.05
N GLU A 23 8.89 -20.55 2.75
CA GLU A 23 9.20 -21.71 3.61
C GLU A 23 9.67 -21.26 4.99
N THR A 24 10.56 -20.25 5.03
CA THR A 24 11.12 -19.71 6.27
C THR A 24 10.06 -19.02 7.13
N LEU A 25 9.24 -18.15 6.53
CA LEU A 25 8.21 -17.41 7.24
C LEU A 25 7.04 -18.31 7.65
N SER A 26 6.70 -19.30 6.82
CA SER A 26 5.66 -20.27 7.16
C SER A 26 6.04 -21.10 8.37
N ALA A 27 7.29 -21.53 8.47
CA ALA A 27 7.77 -22.25 9.65
C ALA A 27 7.76 -21.36 10.91
N HIS A 28 8.06 -20.08 10.77
CA HIS A 28 8.15 -19.15 11.89
C HIS A 28 6.78 -18.69 12.42
N TYR A 29 5.82 -18.43 11.52
CA TYR A 29 4.51 -17.88 11.85
C TYR A 29 3.38 -18.93 11.82
N HIS A 30 3.70 -20.22 11.76
CA HIS A 30 2.70 -21.28 11.73
C HIS A 30 1.83 -21.24 12.99
N PRO A 31 0.49 -21.34 12.89
CA PRO A 31 -0.41 -21.26 14.04
C PRO A 31 -0.18 -22.37 15.08
N ASP A 32 0.34 -23.53 14.65
CA ASP A 32 0.66 -24.66 15.53
C ASP A 32 1.80 -24.34 16.52
N ALA A 33 2.82 -23.60 16.05
CA ALA A 33 3.92 -23.15 16.88
C ALA A 33 3.53 -22.02 17.84
N GLN A 34 2.35 -21.42 17.64
CA GLN A 34 1.87 -20.25 18.40
C GLN A 34 0.72 -20.59 19.36
N SER A 35 0.62 -21.87 19.74
CA SER A 35 -0.39 -22.39 20.66
C SER A 35 -0.31 -21.79 22.08
N HIS A 36 0.85 -21.26 22.47
CA HIS A 36 1.10 -20.65 23.78
C HIS A 36 0.94 -19.11 23.83
N ALA A 37 0.66 -18.45 22.71
CA ALA A 37 0.58 -16.99 22.66
C ALA A 37 -0.78 -16.45 23.14
N ASP A 38 -0.76 -15.28 23.77
CA ASP A 38 -1.96 -14.54 24.17
C ASP A 38 -2.85 -14.18 22.97
N GLY A 39 -4.15 -13.99 23.21
CA GLY A 39 -5.16 -13.86 22.14
C GLY A 39 -4.86 -12.79 21.08
N GLU A 40 -4.36 -11.61 21.48
CA GLU A 40 -4.01 -10.52 20.57
C GLU A 40 -2.76 -10.83 19.73
N GLN A 41 -1.75 -11.46 20.34
CA GLN A 41 -0.53 -11.88 19.66
C GLN A 41 -0.84 -12.98 18.64
N ARG A 42 -1.68 -13.94 19.03
CA ARG A 42 -2.15 -15.01 18.16
C ARG A 42 -2.90 -14.44 16.95
N GLU A 43 -3.80 -13.49 17.15
CA GLU A 43 -4.54 -12.86 16.06
C GLU A 43 -3.61 -12.12 15.09
N THR A 44 -2.62 -11.39 15.62
CA THR A 44 -1.62 -10.69 14.81
C THR A 44 -0.80 -11.66 13.97
N VAL A 45 -0.32 -12.76 14.57
CA VAL A 45 0.43 -13.81 13.87
C VAL A 45 -0.43 -14.49 12.80
N LEU A 46 -1.70 -14.76 13.08
CA LEU A 46 -2.63 -15.32 12.11
C LEU A 46 -2.83 -14.41 10.90
N ARG A 47 -3.00 -13.09 11.12
CA ARG A 47 -3.11 -12.11 10.03
C ARG A 47 -1.84 -12.04 9.19
N LEU A 48 -0.66 -12.06 9.84
CA LEU A 48 0.62 -12.09 9.13
C LEU A 48 0.76 -13.38 8.30
N TYR A 49 0.44 -14.53 8.88
CA TYR A 49 0.48 -15.82 8.21
C TYR A 49 -0.47 -15.87 7.01
N GLN A 50 -1.70 -15.35 7.15
CA GLN A 50 -2.64 -15.24 6.05
C GLN A 50 -2.06 -14.41 4.89
N GLY A 51 -1.46 -13.25 5.20
CA GLY A 51 -0.81 -12.42 4.18
C GLY A 51 0.36 -13.11 3.48
N ILE A 52 1.13 -13.95 4.20
CA ILE A 52 2.20 -14.78 3.64
C ILE A 52 1.63 -15.85 2.68
N GLN A 53 0.53 -16.52 3.08
CA GLN A 53 -0.15 -17.52 2.25
C GLN A 53 -0.71 -16.92 0.95
N GLU A 54 -1.38 -15.77 1.06
CA GLU A 54 -1.92 -15.04 -0.09
C GLU A 54 -0.81 -14.58 -1.04
N ALA A 55 0.29 -14.05 -0.48
CA ALA A 55 1.45 -13.66 -1.26
C ALA A 55 2.03 -14.84 -2.04
N TRP A 56 2.20 -15.99 -1.39
CA TRP A 56 2.69 -17.20 -2.05
C TRP A 56 1.73 -17.73 -3.12
N ALA A 57 0.43 -17.73 -2.86
CA ALA A 57 -0.58 -18.19 -3.82
C ALA A 57 -0.49 -17.45 -5.17
N VAL A 58 -0.19 -16.15 -5.13
CA VAL A 58 -0.06 -15.30 -6.32
C VAL A 58 1.36 -15.34 -6.92
N LEU A 59 2.40 -15.32 -6.09
CA LEU A 59 3.79 -15.16 -6.54
C LEU A 59 4.49 -16.47 -6.92
N LYS A 60 3.98 -17.63 -6.49
CA LYS A 60 4.60 -18.94 -6.79
C LYS A 60 4.61 -19.29 -8.27
N ASP A 61 3.57 -18.87 -9.00
CA ASP A 61 3.40 -19.19 -10.41
C ASP A 61 3.88 -18.02 -11.28
N PRO A 62 4.81 -18.23 -12.23
CA PRO A 62 5.37 -17.16 -13.04
C PRO A 62 4.32 -16.37 -13.84
N ALA A 63 3.25 -17.02 -14.31
CA ALA A 63 2.19 -16.34 -15.06
C ALA A 63 1.36 -15.43 -14.15
N SER A 64 0.98 -15.93 -12.98
CA SER A 64 0.25 -15.20 -11.94
C SER A 64 1.08 -14.03 -11.40
N LYS A 65 2.38 -14.25 -11.13
CA LYS A 65 3.34 -13.21 -10.75
C LYS A 65 3.39 -12.10 -11.80
N LYS A 66 3.47 -12.44 -13.08
CA LYS A 66 3.53 -11.44 -14.17
C LYS A 66 2.26 -10.59 -14.25
N ILE A 67 1.09 -11.19 -14.04
CA ILE A 67 -0.19 -10.46 -13.98
C ILE A 67 -0.20 -9.53 -12.77
N TYR A 68 0.21 -10.02 -11.61
CA TYR A 68 0.32 -9.23 -10.39
C TYR A 68 1.27 -8.04 -10.56
N ASP A 69 2.47 -8.26 -11.09
CA ASP A 69 3.47 -7.21 -11.31
C ASP A 69 2.95 -6.12 -12.26
N ARG A 70 2.23 -6.51 -13.32
CA ARG A 70 1.58 -5.55 -14.24
C ARG A 70 0.51 -4.72 -13.52
N ASN A 71 -0.32 -5.36 -12.71
CA ASN A 71 -1.38 -4.68 -11.96
C ASN A 71 -0.78 -3.73 -10.92
N LEU A 72 0.28 -4.15 -10.24
CA LEU A 72 1.00 -3.33 -9.27
C LEU A 72 1.57 -2.07 -9.94
N ALA A 73 2.25 -2.20 -11.08
CA ALA A 73 2.75 -1.06 -11.83
C ALA A 73 1.64 -0.11 -12.29
N LYS A 74 0.48 -0.65 -12.73
CA LYS A 74 -0.69 0.15 -13.09
C LYS A 74 -1.23 0.93 -11.88
N GLN A 75 -1.34 0.30 -10.72
CA GLN A 75 -1.80 0.96 -9.50
C GLN A 75 -0.86 2.08 -9.07
N GLU A 76 0.45 1.87 -9.08
CA GLU A 76 1.44 2.89 -8.74
C GLU A 76 1.36 4.09 -9.70
N LYS A 77 1.21 3.85 -11.00
CA LYS A 77 0.96 4.92 -11.99
C LYS A 77 -0.32 5.70 -11.69
N LEU A 78 -1.41 5.01 -11.39
CA LEU A 78 -2.69 5.65 -11.07
C LEU A 78 -2.62 6.46 -9.77
N ARG A 79 -1.85 6.00 -8.77
CA ARG A 79 -1.62 6.74 -7.53
C ARG A 79 -0.86 8.04 -7.79
N GLY A 80 0.17 8.02 -8.64
CA GLY A 80 0.88 9.22 -9.09
C GLY A 80 -0.06 10.23 -9.77
N ILE A 81 -0.85 9.77 -10.74
CA ILE A 81 -1.82 10.63 -11.45
C ILE A 81 -2.86 11.22 -10.48
N LYS A 82 -3.39 10.42 -9.55
CA LYS A 82 -4.36 10.88 -8.55
C LYS A 82 -3.77 11.96 -7.64
N TRP A 83 -2.48 11.86 -7.30
CA TRP A 83 -1.77 12.88 -6.54
C TRP A 83 -1.63 14.18 -7.33
N GLU A 84 -1.24 14.10 -8.60
CA GLU A 84 -1.14 15.26 -9.48
C GLU A 84 -2.49 15.97 -9.65
N LEU A 85 -3.57 15.23 -9.93
CA LEU A 85 -4.91 15.80 -10.07
C LEU A 85 -5.39 16.51 -8.80
N LYS A 86 -5.17 15.90 -7.62
CA LYS A 86 -5.47 16.57 -6.33
C LYS A 86 -4.65 17.85 -6.13
N GLY A 87 -3.40 17.87 -6.60
CA GLY A 87 -2.57 19.08 -6.57
C GLY A 87 -3.07 20.17 -7.52
N HIS A 88 -3.69 19.79 -8.65
CA HIS A 88 -4.37 20.71 -9.56
C HIS A 88 -5.65 21.27 -8.94
N GLU A 89 -6.50 20.44 -8.34
CA GLU A 89 -7.68 20.89 -7.57
C GLU A 89 -7.29 21.84 -6.43
N TRP A 90 -6.18 21.54 -5.73
CA TRP A 90 -5.66 22.40 -4.66
C TRP A 90 -5.16 23.75 -5.18
N ARG A 91 -4.45 23.80 -6.32
CA ARG A 91 -4.00 25.05 -6.93
C ARG A 91 -5.16 25.90 -7.43
N GLU A 92 -6.19 25.29 -8.00
CA GLU A 92 -7.42 25.99 -8.41
C GLU A 92 -8.20 26.52 -7.20
N TYR A 93 -8.29 25.74 -6.12
CA TYR A 93 -8.84 26.20 -4.85
C TYR A 93 -8.04 27.36 -4.27
N GLU A 94 -6.71 27.27 -4.21
CA GLU A 94 -5.83 28.34 -3.73
C GLU A 94 -5.98 29.61 -4.58
N ALA A 95 -6.02 29.49 -5.91
CA ALA A 95 -6.24 30.61 -6.81
C ALA A 95 -7.63 31.25 -6.60
N ARG A 96 -8.67 30.43 -6.39
CA ARG A 96 -10.02 30.90 -6.08
C ARG A 96 -10.08 31.59 -4.72
N CYS A 97 -9.44 31.04 -3.68
CA CYS A 97 -9.34 31.67 -2.37
C CYS A 97 -8.57 32.99 -2.44
N ARG A 98 -7.47 33.05 -3.20
CA ARG A 98 -6.69 34.28 -3.40
C ARG A 98 -7.50 35.37 -4.10
N LEU A 99 -8.24 35.00 -5.16
CA LEU A 99 -9.14 35.94 -5.86
C LEU A 99 -10.30 36.40 -4.98
N LEU A 100 -10.89 35.50 -4.20
CA LEU A 100 -11.95 35.85 -3.25
C LEU A 100 -11.43 36.82 -2.18
N TRP A 101 -10.22 36.60 -1.66
CA TRP A 101 -9.58 37.48 -0.69
C TRP A 101 -9.28 38.88 -1.25
N GLU A 102 -8.74 38.98 -2.48
CA GLU A 102 -8.50 40.28 -3.14
C GLU A 102 -9.79 41.05 -3.45
N VAL A 103 -10.89 40.35 -3.74
CA VAL A 103 -12.20 40.97 -3.98
C VAL A 103 -12.82 41.49 -2.68
N GLU A 104 -12.61 40.80 -1.56
CA GLU A 104 -13.05 41.26 -0.23
C GLU A 104 -12.24 42.45 0.28
N GLU A 105 -10.91 42.48 0.09
CA GLU A 105 -10.08 43.66 0.44
C GLU A 105 -10.51 44.92 -0.33
N LYS A 106 -10.97 44.77 -1.58
CA LYS A 106 -11.47 45.89 -2.39
C LYS A 106 -12.90 46.33 -2.04
N LYS A 107 -13.62 45.58 -1.20
CA LYS A 107 -15.02 45.89 -0.81
C LYS A 107 -15.19 46.47 0.60
N GLY A 108 -14.13 46.68 1.38
CA GLY A 108 -14.23 47.49 2.60
C GLY A 108 -12.93 47.52 3.41
N LYS A 109 -12.12 48.57 3.32
CA LYS A 109 -12.26 49.78 4.15
C LYS A 109 -13.72 50.16 4.45
N SER A 110 -14.31 49.46 5.42
CA SER A 110 -15.29 49.97 6.39
C SER A 110 -15.87 48.75 7.08
N TRP A 111 -15.36 48.44 8.26
CA TRP A 111 -16.16 47.87 9.33
C TRP A 111 -15.67 48.52 10.63
N SER A 112 -16.58 49.26 11.26
CA SER A 112 -16.45 49.89 12.58
C SER A 112 -16.43 48.86 13.70
#